data_AF-A0A9X8HLT2-F1
#
_entry.id   AF-A0A9X8HLT2-F1
#
_cell.length_a   1.000
_cell.length_b   1.000
_cell.length_c   1.000
_cell.angle_alpha   90.00
_cell.angle_beta   90.00
_cell.angle_gamma   90.00
#
_symmetry.space_group_name_H-M   'P 1'
#
loop_
_entity.id
_entity.type
_entity.pdbx_description
1 polymer ?
#
loop_
_entity_poly.entity_id
_entity_poly.type
_entity_poly.pdbx_seq_one_letter_code
_entity_poly.pdbx_strand_id
1 'polypeptide(L)'
;MCSMIQFFRIFLFVFCGLLMAVAVIYANQCCKKKGINMNTFSGMFEMWAMVFKFEHKKLSFIMLTATYGGALMIVAIFVLTLWGQSKGCVFPINDRTMR
;
A
#
# COMPACT_ATOMS: atom_id res chain seq x y z
N MET A 1 23.06 -0.65 -12.81
CA MET A 1 21.84 -1.51 -12.69
C MET A 1 21.34 -1.62 -11.25
N CYS A 2 22.16 -2.02 -10.28
CA CYS A 2 21.72 -2.17 -8.88
C CYS A 2 21.14 -0.88 -8.26
N SER A 3 21.75 0.29 -8.51
CA SER A 3 21.25 1.58 -8.01
C SER A 3 19.89 1.97 -8.60
N MET A 4 19.61 1.63 -9.87
CA MET A 4 18.27 1.81 -10.45
C MET A 4 17.24 0.91 -9.78
N ILE A 5 17.57 -0.37 -9.59
CA ILE A 5 16.65 -1.31 -8.92
C ILE A 5 16.37 -0.85 -7.48
N GLN A 6 17.39 -0.38 -6.76
CA GLN A 6 17.23 0.19 -5.42
C GLN A 6 16.33 1.44 -5.44
N PHE A 7 16.54 2.35 -6.38
CA PHE A 7 15.67 3.52 -6.56
C PHE A 7 14.21 3.11 -6.82
N PHE A 8 13.97 2.19 -7.77
CA PHE A 8 12.62 1.70 -8.06
C PHE A 8 11.96 1.03 -6.86
N ARG A 9 12.69 0.23 -6.08
CA ARG A 9 12.15 -0.40 -4.86
C ARG A 9 11.72 0.64 -3.84
N ILE A 10 12.56 1.65 -3.57
CA ILE A 10 12.26 2.73 -2.62
C ILE A 10 11.09 3.56 -3.13
N PHE A 11 11.11 3.95 -4.41
CA PHE A 11 10.04 4.73 -5.04
C PHE A 11 8.69 4.01 -4.95
N LEU A 12 8.63 2.73 -5.35
CA LEU A 12 7.41 1.93 -5.27
C LEU A 12 6.94 1.76 -3.83
N PHE A 13 7.85 1.58 -2.87
CA PHE A 13 7.51 1.47 -1.46
C PHE A 13 6.87 2.76 -0.91
N VAL A 14 7.49 3.92 -1.18
CA VAL A 14 6.97 5.23 -0.76
C VAL A 14 5.63 5.52 -1.44
N PHE A 15 5.53 5.27 -2.74
CA PHE A 15 4.30 5.49 -3.50
C PHE A 15 3.16 4.60 -2.98
N CYS A 16 3.43 3.31 -2.71
CA CYS A 16 2.45 2.40 -2.10
C CYS A 16 2.02 2.90 -0.71
N GLY A 17 2.96 3.38 0.11
CA GLY A 17 2.66 3.93 1.43
C GLY A 17 1.74 5.17 1.36
N LEU A 18 2.01 6.08 0.41
CA LEU A 18 1.18 7.27 0.19
C LEU A 18 -0.25 6.90 -0.25
N LEU A 19 -0.39 5.98 -1.20
CA LEU A 19 -1.71 5.51 -1.65
C LEU A 19 -2.51 4.87 -0.51
N MET A 20 -1.87 4.04 0.30
CA MET A 20 -2.50 3.41 1.47
C MET A 20 -2.91 4.45 2.51
N ALA A 21 -2.06 5.44 2.79
CA ALA A 21 -2.39 6.51 3.74
C ALA A 21 -3.63 7.32 3.27
N VAL A 22 -3.67 7.71 1.99
CA VAL A 22 -4.82 8.41 1.41
C VAL A 22 -6.09 7.57 1.50
N ALA A 23 -6.00 6.27 1.18
CA ALA A 23 -7.14 5.36 1.26
C ALA A 23 -7.69 5.23 2.69
N VAL A 24 -6.81 5.04 3.68
CA VAL A 24 -7.20 4.92 5.09
C VAL A 24 -7.80 6.22 5.62
N ILE A 25 -7.22 7.38 5.28
CA ILE A 25 -7.77 8.69 5.69
C ILE A 25 -9.16 8.89 5.07
N TYR A 26 -9.31 8.62 3.78
CA TYR A 26 -10.59 8.78 3.08
C TYR A 26 -11.65 7.81 3.62
N ALA A 27 -11.29 6.54 3.85
CA ALA A 27 -12.17 5.54 4.45
C ALA A 27 -12.61 5.94 5.86
N ASN A 28 -11.69 6.43 6.70
CA ASN A 28 -11.99 6.91 8.04
C ASN A 28 -12.97 8.11 8.01
N GLN A 29 -12.75 9.07 7.11
CA GLN A 29 -13.67 10.20 6.93
C GLN A 29 -15.06 9.74 6.49
N CYS A 30 -15.15 8.77 5.57
CA CYS A 30 -16.42 8.23 5.10
C CYS A 30 -17.15 7.44 6.20
N CYS A 31 -16.43 6.62 6.94
CA CYS A 31 -16.99 5.83 8.04
C CYS A 31 -17.46 6.70 9.20
N LYS A 32 -16.71 7.75 9.56
CA LYS A 32 -17.14 8.75 10.56
C LYS A 32 -18.46 9.42 10.20
N LYS A 33 -18.68 9.76 8.92
CA LYS A 33 -19.96 10.34 8.45
C LYS A 33 -21.14 9.37 8.58
N LYS A 34 -20.89 8.06 8.61
CA LYS A 34 -21.89 7.01 8.77
C LYS A 34 -21.98 6.44 10.19
N GLY A 35 -21.21 6.96 11.15
CA GLY A 35 -21.15 6.43 12.51
C GLY A 35 -20.44 5.08 12.64
N ILE A 36 -19.67 4.66 11.64
CA ILE A 36 -18.96 3.37 11.62
C ILE A 36 -17.57 3.56 12.24
N ASN A 37 -17.22 2.69 13.20
CA ASN A 37 -15.92 2.70 13.86
C ASN A 37 -14.94 1.72 13.17
N MET A 38 -14.10 2.21 12.26
CA MET A 38 -13.09 1.39 11.56
C MET A 38 -12.00 0.78 12.44
N ASN A 39 -11.84 1.24 13.69
CA ASN A 39 -10.85 0.68 14.61
C ASN A 39 -11.34 -0.62 15.26
N THR A 40 -12.62 -0.99 15.09
CA THR A 40 -13.16 -2.27 15.54
C THR A 40 -13.28 -3.24 14.37
N PHE A 41 -13.23 -4.54 14.68
CA PHE A 41 -13.37 -5.59 13.67
C PHE A 41 -14.73 -5.51 12.95
N SER A 42 -15.82 -5.28 13.69
CA SER A 42 -17.16 -5.10 13.12
C SER A 42 -17.22 -3.92 12.16
N GLY A 43 -16.74 -2.75 12.56
CA GLY A 43 -16.77 -1.56 11.72
C GLY A 43 -15.84 -1.65 10.50
N MET A 44 -14.76 -2.42 10.61
CA MET A 44 -13.92 -2.75 9.46
C MET A 44 -14.64 -3.64 8.45
N PHE A 45 -15.36 -4.68 8.92
CA PHE A 45 -16.18 -5.53 8.05
C PHE A 45 -17.33 -4.77 7.41
N GLU A 46 -17.99 -3.88 8.15
CA GLU A 46 -19.04 -3.01 7.61
C GLU A 46 -18.50 -2.07 6.52
N MET A 47 -17.31 -1.49 6.75
CA MET A 47 -16.62 -0.67 5.74
C MET A 47 -16.32 -1.49 4.47
N TRP A 48 -15.75 -2.68 4.62
CA TRP A 48 -15.46 -3.56 3.49
C TRP A 48 -16.72 -4.04 2.77
N ALA A 49 -17.81 -4.31 3.50
CA ALA A 49 -19.09 -4.65 2.91
C ALA A 49 -19.62 -3.50 2.03
N MET A 50 -19.51 -2.24 2.48
CA MET A 50 -19.87 -1.09 1.64
C MET A 50 -18.96 -0.94 0.42
N VAL A 51 -17.66 -1.20 0.58
CA VAL A 51 -16.67 -1.17 -0.51
C VAL A 51 -17.05 -2.17 -1.59
N PHE A 52 -17.32 -3.44 -1.24
CA PHE A 52 -17.68 -4.49 -2.20
C PHE A 52 -19.09 -4.35 -2.76
N LYS A 53 -20.02 -3.73 -2.02
CA LYS A 53 -21.36 -3.38 -2.53
C LYS A 53 -21.37 -2.15 -3.45
N PHE A 54 -20.22 -1.48 -3.62
CA PHE A 54 -20.11 -0.25 -4.42
C PHE A 54 -21.08 0.87 -4.00
N GLU A 55 -21.47 0.93 -2.72
CA GLU A 55 -22.36 1.98 -2.21
C GLU A 55 -21.79 3.38 -2.45
N HIS A 56 -20.46 3.50 -2.33
CA HIS A 56 -19.72 4.73 -2.60
C HIS A 56 -18.65 4.45 -3.64
N LYS A 57 -18.98 4.60 -4.92
CA LYS A 57 -18.06 4.31 -6.05
C LYS A 57 -16.64 4.85 -5.85
N LYS A 58 -16.50 6.08 -5.34
CA LYS A 58 -15.20 6.68 -5.02
C LYS A 58 -14.46 5.95 -3.90
N LEU A 59 -15.13 5.67 -2.79
CA LEU A 59 -14.55 4.91 -1.67
C LEU A 59 -14.13 3.51 -2.14
N SER A 60 -15.01 2.81 -2.85
CA SER A 60 -14.75 1.47 -3.36
C SER A 60 -13.55 1.47 -4.29
N PHE A 61 -13.50 2.40 -5.24
CA PHE A 61 -12.37 2.49 -6.17
C PHE A 61 -11.06 2.75 -5.41
N ILE A 62 -11.03 3.71 -4.49
CA ILE A 62 -9.83 4.04 -3.71
C ILE A 62 -9.38 2.84 -2.86
N MET A 63 -10.29 2.19 -2.13
CA MET A 63 -9.96 1.08 -1.25
C MET A 63 -9.49 -0.16 -2.03
N LEU A 64 -10.18 -0.50 -3.13
CA LEU A 64 -9.82 -1.65 -3.96
C LEU A 64 -8.49 -1.40 -4.68
N THR A 65 -8.29 -0.22 -5.26
CA THR A 65 -7.01 0.12 -5.92
C THR A 65 -5.86 0.18 -4.93
N ALA A 66 -6.05 0.76 -3.73
CA ALA A 66 -5.01 0.78 -2.72
C ALA A 66 -4.66 -0.63 -2.21
N THR A 67 -5.66 -1.48 -1.97
CA THR A 67 -5.43 -2.83 -1.41
C THR A 67 -4.84 -3.79 -2.44
N TYR A 68 -5.50 -3.94 -3.59
CA TYR A 68 -5.04 -4.86 -4.63
C TYR A 68 -3.84 -4.30 -5.41
N GLY A 69 -3.84 -2.99 -5.70
CA GLY A 69 -2.69 -2.32 -6.30
C GLY A 69 -1.48 -2.32 -5.35
N GLY A 70 -1.69 -2.09 -4.06
CA GLY A 70 -0.64 -2.18 -3.05
C GLY A 70 -0.07 -3.60 -2.93
N ALA A 71 -0.92 -4.63 -2.91
CA ALA A 71 -0.48 -6.02 -2.93
C ALA A 71 0.37 -6.35 -4.18
N LEU A 72 -0.06 -5.92 -5.37
CA LEU A 72 0.72 -6.06 -6.60
C LEU A 72 2.06 -5.33 -6.53
N MET A 73 2.10 -4.13 -5.95
CA MET A 73 3.35 -3.38 -5.77
C MET A 73 4.32 -4.09 -4.82
N ILE A 74 3.83 -4.67 -3.72
CA ILE A 74 4.66 -5.45 -2.80
C ILE A 74 5.26 -6.67 -3.52
N VAL A 75 4.45 -7.38 -4.31
CA VAL A 75 4.93 -8.52 -5.13
C VAL A 75 5.97 -8.05 -6.13
N ALA A 76 5.76 -6.92 -6.81
CA ALA A 76 6.73 -6.37 -7.75
C ALA A 76 8.05 -6.00 -7.07
N ILE A 77 8.00 -5.37 -5.89
CA ILE A 77 9.19 -5.06 -5.08
C ILE A 77 9.92 -6.36 -4.71
N PHE A 78 9.19 -7.40 -4.30
CA PHE A 78 9.76 -8.68 -3.93
C PHE A 78 10.48 -9.35 -5.11
N VAL A 79 9.84 -9.40 -6.28
CA VAL A 79 10.44 -9.92 -7.52
C VAL A 79 11.68 -9.13 -7.91
N LEU A 80 11.63 -7.80 -7.88
CA LEU A 80 12.79 -6.95 -8.14
C LEU A 80 13.93 -7.19 -7.15
N THR A 81 13.60 -7.50 -5.89
CA THR A 81 14.60 -7.84 -4.87
C THR A 81 15.31 -9.13 -5.22
N LEU A 82 14.56 -10.21 -5.48
CA LEU A 82 15.13 -11.52 -5.84
C LEU A 82 15.93 -11.46 -7.13
N TRP A 83 15.44 -10.72 -8.12
CA TRP A 83 16.15 -10.55 -9.39
C TRP A 83 17.42 -9.72 -9.23
N GLY A 84 17.40 -8.65 -8.42
CA GLY A 84 18.61 -7.91 -8.09
C GLY A 84 19.65 -8.78 -7.39
N GLN A 85 19.23 -9.58 -6.41
CA GLN A 85 20.11 -10.51 -5.70
C GLN A 85 20.73 -11.56 -6.63
N SER A 86 19.96 -12.12 -7.58
CA SER A 86 20.50 -13.10 -8.54
C SER A 86 21.52 -12.51 -9.52
N LYS A 87 21.54 -11.19 -9.67
CA LYS A 87 22.56 -10.44 -10.43
C LYS A 87 23.72 -9.94 -9.57
N GLY A 88 23.78 -10.32 -8.30
CA GLY A 88 24.85 -9.91 -7.37
C GLY A 88 24.63 -8.55 -6.71
N CYS A 89 23.44 -7.94 -6.83
CA CYS A 89 23.15 -6.69 -6.13
C CYS A 89 22.90 -6.96 -4.64
N VAL A 90 23.59 -6.20 -3.79
CA VAL A 90 23.35 -6.17 -2.34
C VAL A 90 22.50 -4.95 -2.02
N PHE A 91 21.39 -5.15 -1.31
CA PHE A 91 20.51 -4.06 -0.87
C PHE A 91 20.62 -3.91 0.65
N PRO A 92 21.55 -3.08 1.15
CA PRO A 92 21.70 -2.85 2.58
C PRO A 92 20.47 -2.12 3.12
N ILE A 93 19.88 -2.66 4.17
CA ILE A 93 18.75 -2.04 4.91
C ILE A 93 19.30 -1.02 5.93
N ASN A 94 20.59 -1.11 6.27
CA ASN A 94 21.24 -0.31 7.29
C ASN A 94 22.62 0.14 6.79
N ASP A 95 22.63 1.07 5.84
CA ASP A 95 23.87 1.78 5.52
C ASP A 95 24.13 2.81 6.63
N ARG A 96 24.99 2.45 7.59
CA ARG A 96 25.50 3.36 8.63
C ARG A 96 26.38 4.48 8.06
N THR A 97 26.45 4.63 6.74
CA THR A 97 27.30 5.56 5.99
C THR A 97 26.63 6.91 5.71
N MET A 98 25.36 7.10 6.08
CA MET A 98 24.72 8.43 6.13
C MET A 98 24.82 9.08 7.52
N ARG A 99 26.03 9.10 8.10
CA ARG A 99 26.37 9.92 9.26
C ARG A 99 27.65 10.68 9.01
#